data_AF-A0A944EMZ0-F1
#
_entry.id   AF-A0A944EMZ0-F1
#
_cell.length_a   1.000
_cell.length_b   1.000
_cell.length_c   1.000
_cell.angle_alpha   90.00
_cell.angle_beta   90.00
_cell.angle_gamma   90.00
#
_symmetry.space_group_name_H-M   'P 1'
#
loop_
_entity.id
_entity.type
_entity.pdbx_description
1 polymer ?
#
loop_
_entity_poly.entity_id
_entity_poly.type
_entity_poly.pdbx_seq_one_letter_code
_entity_poly.pdbx_strand_id
1 'polypeptide(L)' 'MNATHQYMLDSYRASRHGDQAPPQPGVHDWQVVREIRDYRRFQAVVTPRRSRSRVRETLSRWLHRSGQPRSADCH' A
#
# COMPACT_ATOMS: atom_id res chain seq x y z
N MET A 1 -4.36 -7.69 16.85
CA MET A 1 -3.22 -8.61 16.60
C MET A 1 -2.67 -8.30 15.19
N ASN A 2 -1.36 -8.29 14.97
CA ASN A 2 -0.74 -7.89 13.67
C ASN A 2 -0.13 -9.12 12.97
N ALA A 3 -0.34 -9.25 11.66
CA ALA A 3 0.17 -10.34 10.82
C ALA A 3 1.69 -10.51 10.93
N THR A 4 2.46 -9.41 11.03
CA THR A 4 3.92 -9.47 11.19
C THR A 4 4.31 -10.10 12.53
N HIS A 5 3.60 -9.79 13.61
CA HIS A 5 3.88 -10.38 14.93
C HIS A 5 3.53 -11.87 14.97
N GLN A 6 2.45 -12.29 14.32
CA GLN A 6 2.08 -13.70 14.23
C GLN A 6 3.10 -14.49 13.40
N TYR A 7 3.54 -13.93 12.26
CA TYR A 7 4.56 -14.51 11.42
C TYR A 7 5.88 -14.77 12.16
N MET A 8 6.30 -13.86 13.04
CA MET A 8 7.51 -14.04 13.86
C MET A 8 7.40 -15.24 14.80
N LEU A 9 6.24 -15.39 15.47
CA LEU A 9 5.99 -16.51 16.38
C LEU A 9 5.91 -17.85 15.63
N ASP A 10 5.25 -17.87 14.48
CA ASP A 10 5.10 -19.07 13.67
C ASP A 10 6.43 -19.48 13.02
N SER A 11 7.26 -18.51 12.62
CA SER A 11 8.63 -18.77 12.14
C SER A 11 9.52 -19.35 13.23
N TYR A 12 9.39 -18.85 14.46
CA TYR A 12 10.12 -19.40 15.61
C TYR A 12 9.64 -20.82 15.96
N ARG A 13 8.35 -21.09 15.87
CA ARG A 13 7.83 -22.46 16.06
C ARG A 13 8.34 -23.40 14.97
N ALA A 14 8.27 -23.00 13.71
CA ALA A 14 8.75 -23.80 12.58
C ALA A 14 10.23 -24.15 12.72
N SER A 15 11.09 -23.19 13.09
CA SER A 15 12.52 -23.44 13.29
C SER A 15 12.82 -24.38 14.46
N ARG A 16 11.99 -24.36 15.51
CA ARG A 16 12.10 -25.26 16.67
C ARG A 16 11.65 -26.69 16.37
N HIS A 17 10.71 -26.87 15.46
CA HIS A 17 10.19 -28.19 15.07
C HIS A 17 10.87 -28.78 13.83
N GLY A 18 11.74 -28.01 13.15
CA GLY A 18 12.36 -28.43 11.88
C GLY A 18 11.40 -28.36 10.70
N ASP A 19 10.27 -27.67 10.86
CA ASP A 19 9.26 -27.50 9.84
C ASP A 19 9.64 -26.37 8.86
N GLN A 20 9.05 -26.40 7.66
CA GLN A 20 9.25 -25.36 6.66
C GLN A 20 8.75 -24.01 7.19
N ALA A 21 9.56 -22.96 6.99
CA ALA A 21 9.19 -21.60 7.39
C ALA A 21 7.88 -21.16 6.70
N PRO A 22 6.98 -20.45 7.42
CA PRO A 22 5.78 -19.90 6.82
C PRO A 22 6.15 -18.93 5.68
N PRO A 23 5.30 -18.79 4.65
CA PRO A 23 5.56 -17.85 3.57
C PRO A 23 5.64 -16.42 4.10
N GLN A 24 6.62 -15.65 3.65
CA GLN A 24 6.78 -14.26 4.10
C GLN A 24 5.51 -13.45 3.76
N PRO A 25 4.90 -12.79 4.76
CA PRO A 25 3.84 -11.84 4.51
C PRO A 25 4.42 -10.66 3.70
N GLY A 26 3.64 -10.13 2.75
CA GLY A 26 4.08 -9.01 1.92
C GLY A 26 4.68 -9.38 0.56
N VAL A 27 5.20 -10.60 0.36
CA VAL A 27 5.82 -10.99 -0.93
C VAL A 27 4.78 -11.04 -2.04
N HIS A 28 3.62 -11.65 -1.78
CA HIS A 28 2.51 -11.71 -2.74
C HIS A 28 1.72 -10.39 -2.79
N ASP A 29 1.79 -9.58 -1.75
CA ASP A 29 1.07 -8.30 -1.70
C ASP A 29 1.66 -7.29 -2.70
N TRP A 30 2.98 -7.32 -2.93
CA TRP A 30 3.62 -6.50 -3.95
C TRP A 30 3.17 -6.84 -5.38
N GLN A 31 2.88 -8.11 -5.65
CA GLN A 31 2.32 -8.53 -6.94
C GLN A 31 0.91 -7.96 -7.13
N VAL A 32 0.07 -8.01 -6.09
CA VAL A 32 -1.26 -7.39 -6.09
C VAL A 32 -1.17 -5.87 -6.29
N VAL A 33 -0.24 -5.19 -5.61
CA VAL A 33 -0.01 -3.75 -5.79
C VAL A 33 0.41 -3.42 -7.23
N ARG A 34 1.27 -4.26 -7.83
CA ARG A 34 1.70 -4.11 -9.23
C ARG A 34 0.52 -4.29 -10.19
N GLU A 35 -0.29 -5.30 -9.98
CA GLU A 35 -1.47 -5.57 -10.80
C GLU A 35 -2.51 -4.45 -10.71
N ILE A 36 -2.76 -3.91 -9.51
CA ILE A 36 -3.62 -2.74 -9.33
C ILE A 36 -3.07 -1.52 -10.07
N ARG A 37 -1.76 -1.30 -10.04
CA ARG A 37 -1.10 -0.21 -10.76
C ARG A 37 -1.26 -0.37 -12.27
N ASP A 38 -1.05 -1.58 -12.78
CA ASP A 38 -1.17 -1.90 -14.20
C ASP A 38 -2.63 -1.79 -14.67
N TYR A 39 -3.58 -2.26 -13.87
CA TYR A 39 -5.01 -2.07 -14.11
C TYR A 39 -5.40 -0.59 -14.19
N ARG A 40 -4.91 0.25 -13.27
CA ARG A 40 -5.12 1.71 -13.32
C ARG A 40 -4.48 2.37 -14.55
N ARG A 41 -3.34 1.84 -15.01
CA ARG A 41 -2.67 2.29 -16.25
C ARG A 41 -3.45 1.85 -17.49
N PHE A 42 -4.05 0.67 -17.49
CA PHE A 42 -4.88 0.20 -18.59
C PHE A 42 -6.20 0.97 -18.66
N GLN A 43 -6.89 1.14 -17.54
CA GLN A 43 -8.05 2.04 -17.37
C GLN A 43 -7.74 3.46 -17.88
N ALA A 44 -6.48 3.88 -17.80
CA ALA A 44 -6.03 5.16 -18.31
C ALA A 44 -6.20 5.36 -19.81
N VAL A 45 -6.02 4.27 -20.55
CA VAL A 45 -6.01 4.23 -22.01
C VAL A 45 -7.41 3.94 -22.52
N VAL A 46 -8.11 3.02 -21.86
CA VAL A 46 -9.48 2.61 -22.23
C VAL A 46 -10.51 3.70 -21.94
N THR A 47 -10.35 4.46 -20.86
CA THR A 47 -11.34 5.48 -20.51
C THR A 47 -11.12 6.76 -21.33
N PRO A 48 -12.06 7.16 -22.21
CA PRO A 48 -11.98 8.45 -22.87
C PRO A 48 -11.94 9.56 -21.80
N ARG A 49 -10.99 10.49 -21.96
CA ARG A 49 -10.48 11.48 -20.99
C ARG A 49 -11.50 12.49 -20.39
N ARG A 50 -12.75 12.12 -20.10
CA ARG A 50 -13.77 13.06 -19.60
C ARG A 50 -13.86 13.20 -18.07
N SER A 51 -13.38 12.26 -17.27
CA SER A 51 -13.55 12.30 -15.80
C SER A 51 -12.26 12.54 -14.98
N ARG A 52 -11.10 12.50 -15.64
CA ARG A 52 -9.80 12.45 -14.94
C ARG A 52 -9.34 13.76 -14.30
N SER A 53 -9.84 14.90 -14.78
CA SER A 53 -9.48 16.21 -14.22
C SER A 53 -9.99 16.35 -12.79
N ARG A 54 -11.26 16.01 -12.55
CA ARG A 54 -11.90 16.18 -11.23
C ARG A 54 -11.27 15.31 -10.16
N VAL A 55 -11.05 14.02 -10.44
CA VAL A 55 -10.43 13.09 -9.47
C VAL A 55 -8.97 13.45 -9.22
N ARG A 56 -8.23 13.90 -10.24
CA ARG A 56 -6.84 14.32 -10.08
C ARG A 56 -6.73 15.59 -9.25
N GLU A 57 -7.66 16.51 -9.42
CA GLU A 57 -7.70 17.78 -8.68
C GLU A 57 -8.13 17.59 -7.22
N THR A 58 -9.09 16.70 -6.93
CA THR A 58 -9.43 16.37 -5.54
C THR A 58 -8.28 15.64 -4.84
N LEU A 59 -7.63 14.71 -5.53
CA LEU A 59 -6.49 13.97 -4.98
C LEU A 59 -5.26 14.86 -4.77
N SER A 60 -4.96 15.79 -5.70
CA SER A 60 -3.84 16.72 -5.54
C SER A 60 -4.05 17.65 -4.35
N ARG A 61 -5.26 18.22 -4.19
CA ARG A 61 -5.60 19.06 -3.02
C ARG A 61 -5.45 18.28 -1.71
N TRP A 62 -5.87 17.02 -1.68
CA TRP A 62 -5.75 16.19 -0.49
C TRP A 62 -4.29 15.90 -0.14
N LEU A 63 -3.46 15.54 -1.12
CA LEU A 63 -2.03 15.28 -0.93
C LEU A 63 -1.26 16.54 -0.49
N HIS A 64 -1.57 17.71 -1.05
CA HIS A 64 -1.00 18.97 -0.61
C HIS A 64 -1.43 19.33 0.82
N ARG A 65 -2.68 19.04 1.19
CA ARG A 65 -3.16 19.26 2.57
C ARG A 65 -2.54 18.30 3.58
N SER A 66 -2.24 17.06 3.20
CA SER A 66 -1.58 16.09 4.07
C SER A 66 -0.08 16.33 4.26
N GLY A 67 0.53 17.13 3.38
CA GLY A 67 1.97 17.43 3.41
C GLY A 67 2.34 18.73 4.12
N GLN A 68 1.40 19.47 4.70
CA GLN A 68 1.70 20.72 5.39
C GLN A 68 2.01 20.43 6.87
N PRO A 69 3.28 20.43 7.31
CA PRO A 69 3.58 20.45 8.73
C PRO A 69 2.98 21.74 9.29
N ARG A 70 2.12 21.61 10.30
CA ARG A 70 1.72 22.73 11.15
C ARG A 70 2.99 23.20 11.84
N SER A 71 3.65 24.21 11.28
CA SER A 71 4.55 25.06 12.06
C SER A 71 3.67 25.76 13.09
N ALA A 72 3.62 25.17 14.29
CA ALA A 72 3.09 25.82 15.46
C ALA A 72 4.03 27.00 15.76
N ASP A 73 3.61 28.19 15.37
CA ASP A 73 4.11 29.42 15.95
C ASP A 73 3.66 29.43 17.43
N CYS A 74 4.60 29.19 18.33
CA CYS A 74 4.44 29.53 19.75
C CYS A 74 4.98 30.94 19.94
N HIS A 75 4.08 31.84 20.32
CA HIS A 75 4.35 33.22 20.71
C HIS A 75 4.36 33.34 22.23
#